data_AF-A0A949YI16-F1
#
_entry.id   AF-A0A949YI16-F1
#
_cell.length_a   1.000
_cell.length_b   1.000
_cell.length_c   1.000
_cell.angle_alpha   90.00
_cell.angle_beta   90.00
_cell.angle_gamma   90.00
#
_symmetry.space_group_name_H-M   'P 1'
#
loop_
_entity.id
_entity.type
_entity.pdbx_description
1 polymer ?
#
loop_
_entity_poly.entity_id
_entity_poly.type
_entity_poly.pdbx_seq_one_letter_code
_entity_poly.pdbx_strand_id
1 'polypeptide(L)'
;MSTMNRERLHPVIDHRLARIAKSLPQAPPWYEPWLGLGPQSTEQERLLVCQAIRNSGTLPADAGYFLVSRILQNMAIDAVSQLADGLQTMNQREWCRTTDRILAKMMDKANELEMAQLFRADPLEHARRVEAGRRFFFGEDEEESPTDSGWLKGFVRMISSSLMTDETTRKLGVRYQEEHGYWRITVYPLPDKAARETIESSAVPPGFAWDIGNLQSVFDCIEGLGWYAVPAELTESPYVWIDGEFQGHEVFLRLLPGEPDQVERGEKCEVG
;
A
#
# COMPACT_ATOMS: atom_id res chain seq x y z
N MET A 1 8.43 -15.23 22.78
CA MET A 1 8.60 -16.03 21.55
C MET A 1 7.29 -16.76 21.29
N SER A 2 6.40 -16.16 20.49
CA SER A 2 5.12 -16.76 20.14
C SER A 2 5.29 -17.51 18.82
N THR A 3 5.37 -18.84 18.88
CA THR A 3 5.34 -19.72 17.72
C THR A 3 3.91 -19.73 17.17
N MET A 4 3.54 -18.68 16.41
CA MET A 4 2.31 -18.73 15.63
C MET A 4 2.46 -19.80 14.56
N ASN A 5 1.50 -20.74 14.57
CA ASN A 5 1.25 -21.75 13.55
C ASN A 5 1.34 -21.12 12.15
N ARG A 6 2.49 -21.22 11.46
CA ARG A 6 2.53 -20.96 10.02
C ARG A 6 1.87 -22.17 9.34
N GLU A 7 0.60 -22.01 9.02
CA GLU A 7 -0.16 -22.89 8.15
C GLU A 7 0.50 -23.02 6.77
N ARG A 8 0.10 -24.02 5.96
CA ARG A 8 0.81 -24.39 4.72
C ARG A 8 0.96 -23.22 3.74
N LEU A 9 -0.08 -22.43 3.55
CA LEU A 9 0.00 -21.17 2.80
C LEU A 9 -0.80 -20.08 3.52
N HIS A 10 -2.07 -20.38 3.80
CA HIS A 10 -3.00 -19.55 4.55
C HIS A 10 -4.29 -20.37 4.73
N PRO A 11 -5.00 -20.32 5.87
CA PRO A 11 -6.15 -21.20 6.14
C PRO A 11 -7.23 -21.14 5.05
N VAL A 12 -7.57 -19.93 4.62
CA VAL A 12 -8.57 -19.69 3.56
C VAL A 12 -8.11 -20.26 2.20
N ILE A 13 -6.83 -20.08 1.86
CA ILE A 13 -6.24 -20.58 0.62
C ILE A 13 -6.23 -22.11 0.66
N ASP A 14 -5.73 -22.68 1.76
CA ASP A 14 -5.64 -24.12 1.95
C ASP A 14 -7.01 -24.79 1.92
N HIS A 15 -8.01 -24.18 2.56
CA HIS A 15 -9.39 -24.68 2.52
C HIS A 15 -9.96 -24.68 1.10
N ARG A 16 -9.73 -23.62 0.33
CA ARG A 16 -10.22 -23.52 -1.06
C ARG A 16 -9.48 -24.48 -1.99
N LEU A 17 -8.16 -24.62 -1.88
CA LEU A 17 -7.38 -25.60 -2.64
C LEU A 17 -7.83 -27.04 -2.31
N ALA A 18 -8.09 -27.35 -1.04
CA ALA A 18 -8.63 -28.65 -0.64
C ALA A 18 -9.98 -28.95 -1.31
N ARG A 19 -10.86 -27.95 -1.38
CA ARG A 19 -12.19 -28.09 -2.01
C ARG A 19 -12.06 -28.35 -3.51
N ILE A 20 -11.17 -27.62 -4.18
CA ILE A 20 -10.92 -27.77 -5.63
C ILE A 20 -10.35 -29.16 -5.92
N ALA A 21 -9.33 -29.58 -5.18
CA ALA A 21 -8.74 -30.91 -5.34
C ALA A 21 -9.76 -32.03 -5.15
N LYS A 22 -10.65 -31.92 -4.15
CA LYS A 22 -11.75 -32.90 -3.92
C LYS A 22 -12.80 -32.93 -5.03
N SER A 23 -12.96 -31.84 -5.78
CA SER A 23 -13.94 -31.74 -6.87
C SER A 23 -13.44 -32.33 -8.20
N LEU A 24 -12.13 -32.57 -8.32
CA LEU A 24 -11.52 -33.10 -9.53
C LEU A 24 -11.61 -34.64 -9.57
N PRO A 25 -11.83 -35.25 -10.75
CA PRO A 25 -11.89 -36.72 -10.89
C PRO A 25 -10.58 -37.43 -10.55
N GLN A 26 -9.46 -36.74 -10.68
CA GLN A 26 -8.12 -37.23 -10.35
C GLN A 26 -7.39 -36.16 -9.55
N ALA A 27 -6.57 -36.61 -8.59
CA ALA A 27 -5.74 -35.71 -7.79
C ALA A 27 -4.81 -34.89 -8.71
N PRO A 28 -4.78 -33.56 -8.58
CA PRO A 28 -3.94 -32.72 -9.41
C PRO A 28 -2.44 -32.93 -9.07
N PRO A 29 -1.52 -32.71 -10.02
CA PRO A 29 -0.10 -32.97 -9.83
C PRO A 29 0.55 -32.13 -8.71
N TRP A 30 -0.07 -30.99 -8.35
CA TRP A 30 0.37 -30.15 -7.23
C TRP A 30 -0.14 -30.61 -5.86
N TYR A 31 -1.04 -31.60 -5.79
CA TYR A 31 -1.72 -31.99 -4.55
C TYR A 31 -0.76 -32.53 -3.49
N GLU A 32 0.07 -33.51 -3.84
CA GLU A 32 1.05 -34.10 -2.93
C GLU A 32 2.13 -33.09 -2.49
N PRO A 33 2.77 -32.31 -3.39
CA PRO A 33 3.67 -31.24 -3.00
C PRO A 33 3.03 -30.21 -2.05
N TRP A 34 1.78 -29.84 -2.31
CA TRP A 34 1.04 -28.92 -1.44
C TRP A 34 0.75 -29.51 -0.06
N LEU A 35 0.35 -30.79 0.02
CA LEU A 35 0.15 -31.45 1.32
C LEU A 35 1.43 -31.59 2.13
N GLY A 36 2.58 -31.73 1.45
CA GLY A 36 3.90 -31.81 2.04
C GLY A 36 4.41 -30.49 2.65
N LEU A 37 3.79 -29.35 2.34
CA LEU A 37 4.12 -28.09 3.00
C LEU A 37 3.75 -28.15 4.49
N GLY A 38 4.65 -27.65 5.33
CA GLY A 38 4.48 -27.55 6.77
C GLY A 38 5.06 -26.25 7.32
N PRO A 39 5.05 -26.06 8.66
CA PRO A 39 5.53 -24.83 9.29
C PRO A 39 7.03 -24.55 9.03
N GLN A 40 7.81 -25.60 8.79
CA GLN A 40 9.25 -25.53 8.52
C GLN A 40 9.58 -25.34 7.04
N SER A 41 8.59 -25.38 6.15
CA SER A 41 8.82 -25.17 4.72
C SER A 41 9.28 -23.73 4.46
N THR A 42 10.32 -23.61 3.65
CA THR A 42 10.88 -22.34 3.19
C THR A 42 9.92 -21.62 2.24
N GLU A 43 10.05 -20.30 2.13
CA GLU A 43 9.30 -19.53 1.13
C GLU A 43 9.59 -20.00 -0.30
N GLN A 44 10.80 -20.52 -0.57
CA GLN A 44 11.13 -21.10 -1.88
C GLN A 44 10.34 -22.38 -2.17
N GLU A 45 10.16 -23.27 -1.18
CA GLU A 45 9.32 -24.47 -1.35
C GLU A 45 7.85 -24.09 -1.55
N ARG A 46 7.35 -23.09 -0.81
CA ARG A 46 6.00 -22.55 -1.00
C ARG A 46 5.82 -21.95 -2.39
N LEU A 47 6.81 -21.20 -2.88
CA LEU A 47 6.81 -20.60 -4.20
C LEU A 47 6.71 -21.67 -5.29
N LEU A 48 7.51 -22.74 -5.20
CA LEU A 48 7.48 -23.85 -6.16
C LEU A 48 6.10 -24.53 -6.21
N VAL A 49 5.46 -24.72 -5.06
CA VAL A 49 4.10 -25.26 -4.99
C VAL A 49 3.09 -24.29 -5.63
N CYS A 50 3.15 -23.00 -5.31
CA CYS A 50 2.28 -21.98 -5.92
C CYS A 50 2.45 -21.89 -7.44
N GLN A 51 3.68 -21.99 -7.94
CA GLN A 51 3.99 -22.06 -9.37
C GLN A 51 3.39 -23.32 -10.00
N ALA A 52 3.54 -24.48 -9.37
CA ALA A 52 2.95 -25.74 -9.85
C ALA A 52 1.41 -25.68 -9.89
N ILE A 53 0.79 -25.07 -8.88
CA ILE A 53 -0.67 -24.84 -8.84
C ILE A 53 -1.09 -23.96 -10.01
N ARG A 54 -0.45 -22.79 -10.21
CA ARG A 54 -0.75 -21.88 -11.33
C ARG A 54 -0.58 -22.58 -12.68
N ASN A 55 0.54 -23.26 -12.89
CA ASN A 55 0.91 -23.86 -14.17
C ASN A 55 0.03 -25.08 -14.52
N SER A 56 -0.66 -25.68 -13.55
CA SER A 56 -1.60 -26.79 -13.80
C SER A 56 -2.88 -26.37 -14.53
N GLY A 57 -3.21 -25.08 -14.52
CA GLY A 57 -4.46 -24.57 -15.11
C GLY A 57 -5.73 -24.98 -14.36
N THR A 58 -5.64 -25.59 -13.16
CA THR A 58 -6.81 -25.99 -12.37
C THR A 58 -7.53 -24.80 -11.72
N LEU A 59 -6.90 -23.63 -11.71
CA LEU A 59 -7.44 -22.38 -11.17
C LEU A 59 -7.63 -21.36 -12.30
N PRO A 60 -8.51 -20.35 -12.13
CA PRO A 60 -8.49 -19.16 -12.95
C PRO A 60 -7.09 -18.53 -12.99
N ALA A 61 -6.72 -17.94 -14.13
CA ALA A 61 -5.37 -17.42 -14.36
C ALA A 61 -4.92 -16.42 -13.27
N ASP A 62 -5.80 -15.52 -12.86
CA ASP A 62 -5.50 -14.50 -11.87
C ASP A 62 -5.39 -15.07 -10.45
N ALA A 63 -6.12 -16.14 -10.13
CA ALA A 63 -5.96 -16.83 -8.85
C ALA A 63 -4.57 -17.48 -8.73
N GLY A 64 -4.10 -18.14 -9.79
CA GLY A 64 -2.74 -18.66 -9.84
C GLY A 64 -1.67 -17.56 -9.82
N TYR A 65 -1.93 -16.43 -10.50
CA TYR A 65 -1.06 -15.24 -10.49
C TYR A 65 -0.89 -14.67 -9.08
N PHE A 66 -2.00 -14.50 -8.35
CA PHE A 66 -2.02 -14.01 -6.98
C PHE A 66 -1.22 -14.90 -6.02
N LEU A 67 -1.34 -16.23 -6.11
CA LEU A 67 -0.59 -17.15 -5.23
C LEU A 67 0.92 -16.95 -5.35
N VAL A 68 1.43 -16.83 -6.57
CA VAL A 68 2.85 -16.60 -6.83
C VAL A 68 3.26 -15.20 -6.36
N SER A 69 2.48 -14.17 -6.70
CA SER A 69 2.77 -12.78 -6.28
C SER A 69 2.85 -12.65 -4.76
N ARG A 70 1.92 -13.27 -4.01
CA ARG A 70 1.88 -13.22 -2.54
C ARG A 70 3.13 -13.81 -1.89
N ILE A 71 3.62 -14.95 -2.38
CA ILE A 71 4.86 -15.55 -1.83
C ILE A 71 6.07 -14.65 -2.14
N LEU A 72 6.14 -14.09 -3.35
CA LEU A 72 7.22 -13.16 -3.71
C LEU A 72 7.19 -11.88 -2.89
N GLN A 73 6.00 -11.36 -2.54
CA GLN A 73 5.83 -10.24 -1.63
C GLN A 73 6.33 -10.58 -0.22
N ASN A 74 5.99 -11.76 0.33
CA ASN A 74 6.51 -12.20 1.63
C ASN A 74 8.05 -12.27 1.62
N MET A 75 8.64 -12.86 0.57
CA MET A 75 10.09 -12.93 0.40
C MET A 75 10.73 -11.54 0.31
N ALA A 76 10.07 -10.59 -0.36
CA ALA A 76 10.53 -9.21 -0.46
C ALA A 76 10.48 -8.49 0.89
N ILE A 77 9.40 -8.65 1.66
CA ILE A 77 9.26 -8.10 3.02
C ILE A 77 10.35 -8.65 3.95
N ASP A 78 10.61 -9.96 3.91
CA ASP A 78 11.67 -10.58 4.70
C ASP A 78 13.05 -10.03 4.31
N ALA A 79 13.30 -9.83 3.01
CA ALA A 79 14.56 -9.27 2.51
C ALA A 79 14.73 -7.79 2.88
N VAL A 80 13.67 -6.98 2.86
CA VAL A 80 13.66 -5.59 3.34
C VAL A 80 13.94 -5.56 4.84
N SER A 81 13.30 -6.43 5.61
CA SER A 81 13.49 -6.51 7.07
C SER A 81 14.93 -6.85 7.47
N GLN A 82 15.65 -7.63 6.66
CA GLN A 82 17.07 -7.93 6.88
C GLN A 82 18.01 -6.75 6.57
N LEU A 83 17.52 -5.70 5.91
CA LEU A 83 18.26 -4.46 5.63
C LEU A 83 18.03 -3.38 6.71
N ALA A 84 17.39 -3.73 7.84
CA ALA A 84 16.88 -2.81 8.86
C ALA A 84 17.90 -1.76 9.37
N ASP A 85 19.19 -2.09 9.45
CA ASP A 85 20.22 -1.14 9.88
C ASP A 85 20.43 0.04 8.90
N GLY A 86 20.06 -0.13 7.62
CA GLY A 86 20.12 0.93 6.59
C GLY A 86 18.79 1.63 6.32
N LEU A 87 17.67 1.09 6.82
CA LEU A 87 16.32 1.58 6.56
C LEU A 87 15.81 2.57 7.62
N GLN A 88 16.40 2.59 8.82
CA GLN A 88 16.03 3.54 9.89
C GLN A 88 16.17 5.03 9.49
N THR A 89 16.95 5.32 8.45
CA THR A 89 17.15 6.69 7.94
C THR A 89 16.44 6.98 6.62
N MET A 90 15.80 5.98 6.00
CA MET A 90 15.16 6.14 4.71
C MET A 90 13.76 6.72 4.88
N ASN A 91 13.41 7.72 4.08
CA ASN A 91 12.02 8.17 4.05
C ASN A 91 11.13 7.11 3.37
N GLN A 92 9.84 7.13 3.67
CA GLN A 92 8.88 6.10 3.22
C GLN A 92 8.85 5.89 1.70
N ARG A 93 9.16 6.93 0.91
CA ARG A 93 9.22 6.79 -0.54
C ARG A 93 10.45 6.00 -1.00
N GLU A 94 11.58 6.24 -0.38
CA GLU A 94 12.78 5.44 -0.60
C GLU A 94 12.57 4.00 -0.12
N TRP A 95 11.81 3.81 0.96
CA TRP A 95 11.34 2.50 1.40
C TRP A 95 10.48 1.83 0.32
N CYS A 96 9.40 2.46 -0.17
CA CYS A 96 8.56 1.93 -1.25
C CYS A 96 9.36 1.60 -2.51
N ARG A 97 10.24 2.51 -2.97
CA ARG A 97 11.10 2.26 -4.14
C ARG A 97 12.06 1.09 -3.91
N THR A 98 12.55 0.92 -2.69
CA THR A 98 13.45 -0.16 -2.33
C THR A 98 12.69 -1.48 -2.28
N THR A 99 11.50 -1.50 -1.68
CA THR A 99 10.58 -2.64 -1.67
C THR A 99 10.20 -3.05 -3.08
N ASP A 100 9.80 -2.11 -3.95
CA ASP A 100 9.48 -2.38 -5.37
C ASP A 100 10.68 -2.96 -6.14
N ARG A 101 11.88 -2.40 -5.92
CA ARG A 101 13.11 -2.91 -6.54
C ARG A 101 13.44 -4.31 -6.06
N ILE A 102 13.26 -4.59 -4.76
CA ILE A 102 13.50 -5.91 -4.19
C ILE A 102 12.46 -6.90 -4.72
N LEU A 103 11.18 -6.53 -4.74
CA LEU A 103 10.11 -7.37 -5.27
C LEU A 103 10.34 -7.71 -6.74
N ALA A 104 10.69 -6.72 -7.58
CA ALA A 104 11.02 -6.96 -8.98
C ALA A 104 12.22 -7.91 -9.14
N LYS A 105 13.26 -7.79 -8.29
CA LYS A 105 14.38 -8.72 -8.25
C LYS A 105 13.98 -10.12 -7.80
N MET A 106 13.04 -10.24 -6.86
CA MET A 106 12.51 -11.55 -6.44
C MET A 106 11.76 -12.22 -7.60
N MET A 107 10.96 -11.47 -8.36
CA MET A 107 10.30 -11.98 -9.57
C MET A 107 11.32 -12.47 -10.61
N ASP A 108 12.38 -11.70 -10.88
CA ASP A 108 13.42 -12.14 -11.82
C ASP A 108 14.13 -13.42 -11.33
N LYS A 109 14.51 -13.47 -10.05
CA LYS A 109 15.17 -14.66 -9.44
C LYS A 109 14.28 -15.89 -9.44
N ALA A 110 12.97 -15.71 -9.32
CA ALA A 110 11.97 -16.76 -9.38
C ALA A 110 11.66 -17.24 -10.81
N ASN A 111 12.32 -16.67 -11.83
CA ASN A 111 12.04 -16.89 -13.25
C ASN A 111 10.60 -16.48 -13.65
N GLU A 112 10.03 -15.50 -12.96
CA GLU A 112 8.70 -14.93 -13.21
C GLU A 112 8.79 -13.71 -14.14
N LEU A 113 9.40 -13.91 -15.31
CA LEU A 113 9.79 -12.82 -16.21
C LEU A 113 8.60 -11.99 -16.73
N GLU A 114 7.49 -12.65 -17.08
CA GLU A 114 6.27 -11.97 -17.53
C GLU A 114 5.62 -11.15 -16.40
N MET A 115 5.61 -11.69 -15.18
CA MET A 115 5.11 -10.98 -14.00
C MET A 115 5.99 -9.77 -13.68
N ALA A 116 7.32 -9.93 -13.74
CA ALA A 116 8.28 -8.86 -13.53
C ALA A 116 8.16 -7.77 -14.60
N GLN A 117 7.95 -8.16 -15.86
CA GLN A 117 7.72 -7.22 -16.95
C GLN A 117 6.41 -6.45 -16.74
N LEU A 118 5.31 -7.15 -16.42
CA LEU A 118 4.03 -6.51 -16.15
C LEU A 118 4.14 -5.55 -14.95
N PHE A 119 4.77 -5.98 -13.86
CA PHE A 119 4.99 -5.17 -12.66
C PHE A 119 5.72 -3.86 -12.97
N ARG A 120 6.72 -3.89 -13.86
CA ARG A 120 7.49 -2.69 -14.24
C ARG A 120 6.78 -1.81 -15.26
N ALA A 121 6.18 -2.41 -16.29
CA ALA A 121 5.65 -1.70 -17.45
C ALA A 121 4.21 -1.20 -17.22
N ASP A 122 3.39 -2.03 -16.57
CA ASP A 122 2.03 -1.70 -16.21
C ASP A 122 1.72 -2.23 -14.81
N PRO A 123 2.14 -1.49 -13.77
CA PRO A 123 1.85 -1.91 -12.41
C PRO A 123 0.33 -1.99 -12.15
N LEU A 124 -0.53 -1.36 -12.99
CA LEU A 124 -1.99 -1.16 -12.77
C LEU A 124 -2.65 -2.48 -13.03
N GLU A 125 -2.28 -3.04 -14.16
CA GLU A 125 -2.68 -4.35 -14.56
C GLU A 125 -2.10 -5.43 -13.65
N HIS A 126 -0.84 -5.29 -13.20
CA HIS A 126 -0.29 -6.16 -12.15
C HIS A 126 -1.19 -6.18 -10.90
N ALA A 127 -1.52 -5.00 -10.36
CA ALA A 127 -2.36 -4.88 -9.16
C ALA A 127 -3.77 -5.43 -9.38
N ARG A 128 -4.38 -5.19 -10.54
CA ARG A 128 -5.70 -5.75 -10.89
C ARG A 128 -5.71 -7.26 -10.91
N ARG A 129 -4.68 -7.89 -11.48
CA ARG A 129 -4.58 -9.36 -11.52
C ARG A 129 -4.34 -9.96 -10.14
N VAL A 130 -3.52 -9.31 -9.31
CA VAL A 130 -3.36 -9.67 -7.90
C VAL A 130 -4.70 -9.59 -7.17
N GLU A 131 -5.44 -8.50 -7.33
CA GLU A 131 -6.72 -8.29 -6.66
C GLU A 131 -7.81 -9.26 -7.14
N ALA A 132 -7.92 -9.49 -8.44
CA ALA A 132 -8.85 -10.48 -9.00
C ALA A 132 -8.56 -11.88 -8.45
N GLY A 133 -7.29 -12.25 -8.33
CA GLY A 133 -6.89 -13.51 -7.71
C GLY A 133 -7.13 -13.57 -6.21
N ARG A 134 -6.90 -12.47 -5.48
CA ARG A 134 -7.22 -12.36 -4.06
C ARG A 134 -8.72 -12.60 -3.84
N ARG A 135 -9.57 -11.94 -4.62
CA ARG A 135 -11.04 -12.10 -4.53
C ARG A 135 -11.49 -13.53 -4.78
N PHE A 136 -10.79 -14.26 -5.65
CA PHE A 136 -11.08 -15.68 -5.82
C PHE A 136 -10.90 -16.47 -4.52
N PHE A 137 -9.90 -16.18 -3.69
CA PHE A 137 -9.67 -16.91 -2.45
C PHE A 137 -10.50 -16.39 -1.29
N PHE A 138 -10.51 -15.08 -1.11
CA PHE A 138 -11.05 -14.40 0.08
C PHE A 138 -12.49 -13.92 -0.11
N GLY A 139 -13.02 -13.93 -1.34
CA GLY A 139 -14.29 -13.31 -1.71
C GLY A 139 -14.08 -11.89 -2.23
N GLU A 140 -15.12 -11.31 -2.82
CA GLU A 140 -15.27 -9.86 -2.63
C GLU A 140 -15.25 -9.69 -1.13
N ASP A 141 -14.33 -8.88 -0.59
CA ASP A 141 -14.50 -8.48 0.80
C ASP A 141 -15.97 -8.04 0.86
N GLU A 142 -16.77 -8.65 1.75
CA GLU A 142 -17.92 -7.91 2.26
C GLU A 142 -17.39 -6.51 2.49
N GLU A 143 -18.09 -5.51 1.98
CA GLU A 143 -17.78 -4.13 2.31
C GLU A 143 -17.70 -4.02 3.84
N GLU A 144 -16.53 -4.27 4.42
CA GLU A 144 -15.92 -3.36 5.35
C GLU A 144 -15.61 -2.11 4.51
N SER A 145 -16.68 -1.44 4.06
CA SER A 145 -16.89 -0.05 4.43
C SER A 145 -16.29 0.04 5.84
N PRO A 146 -15.10 0.64 6.01
CA PRO A 146 -14.49 0.64 7.32
C PRO A 146 -15.54 1.23 8.22
N THR A 147 -15.99 0.45 9.19
CA THR A 147 -17.00 0.83 10.17
C THR A 147 -16.49 1.95 11.09
N ASP A 148 -15.48 2.72 10.63
CA ASP A 148 -14.68 3.65 11.38
C ASP A 148 -14.11 4.80 10.50
N SER A 149 -14.85 5.31 9.51
CA SER A 149 -14.52 6.62 8.92
C SER A 149 -14.59 7.79 9.92
N GLY A 150 -15.05 7.55 11.15
CA GLY A 150 -15.15 8.53 12.23
C GLY A 150 -13.79 9.03 12.72
N TRP A 151 -12.82 8.13 12.92
CA TRP A 151 -11.49 8.55 13.38
C TRP A 151 -10.75 9.33 12.30
N LEU A 152 -10.83 8.91 11.02
CA LEU A 152 -10.19 9.60 9.91
C LEU A 152 -10.72 11.03 9.74
N LYS A 153 -12.04 11.21 9.82
CA LYS A 153 -12.66 12.54 9.83
C LYS A 153 -12.23 13.36 11.04
N GLY A 154 -12.10 12.72 12.21
CA GLY A 154 -11.57 13.33 13.42
C GLY A 154 -10.12 13.79 13.26
N PHE A 155 -9.28 12.94 12.67
CA PHE A 155 -7.88 13.18 12.39
C PHE A 155 -7.68 14.33 11.40
N VAL A 156 -8.38 14.29 10.26
CA VAL A 156 -8.39 15.37 9.27
C VAL A 156 -8.81 16.68 9.91
N ARG A 157 -9.90 16.69 10.71
CA ARG A 157 -10.36 17.91 11.41
C ARG A 157 -9.29 18.47 12.35
N MET A 158 -8.53 17.62 13.04
CA MET A 158 -7.46 18.07 13.92
C MET A 158 -6.26 18.60 13.14
N ILE A 159 -5.88 17.95 12.03
CA ILE A 159 -4.87 18.48 11.10
C ILE A 159 -5.30 19.84 10.55
N SER A 160 -6.56 20.00 10.15
CA SER A 160 -7.10 21.27 9.65
C SER A 160 -6.95 22.41 10.66
N SER A 161 -6.97 22.12 11.97
CA SER A 161 -6.78 23.15 12.99
C SER A 161 -5.34 23.72 13.03
N SER A 162 -4.38 22.95 12.52
CA SER A 162 -2.98 23.38 12.37
C SER A 162 -2.70 24.12 11.08
N LEU A 163 -3.70 24.21 10.19
CA LEU A 163 -3.56 24.96 8.95
C LEU A 163 -3.71 26.46 9.24
N MET A 164 -2.63 27.20 9.03
CA MET A 164 -2.61 28.65 9.08
C MET A 164 -2.81 29.19 7.66
N THR A 165 -4.02 29.59 7.31
CA THR A 165 -4.32 30.16 5.98
C THR A 165 -4.78 31.60 6.03
N ASP A 166 -4.62 32.29 4.91
CA ASP A 166 -5.46 33.42 4.56
C ASP A 166 -6.96 33.03 4.41
N GLU A 167 -7.86 34.01 4.29
CA GLU A 167 -9.30 33.77 4.15
C GLU A 167 -9.68 32.95 2.89
N THR A 168 -8.79 32.88 1.90
CA THR A 168 -9.03 32.27 0.58
C THR A 168 -8.74 30.76 0.49
N THR A 169 -8.02 30.19 1.47
CA THR A 169 -7.49 28.82 1.39
C THR A 169 -8.02 27.92 2.52
N ARG A 170 -9.33 27.96 2.79
CA ARG A 170 -9.92 27.23 3.94
C ARG A 170 -10.34 25.78 3.68
N LYS A 171 -10.31 25.33 2.42
CA LYS A 171 -10.73 23.96 2.06
C LYS A 171 -9.52 23.08 1.91
N LEU A 172 -9.64 21.84 2.38
CA LEU A 172 -8.59 20.84 2.25
C LEU A 172 -9.09 19.69 1.37
N GLY A 173 -8.24 19.27 0.45
CA GLY A 173 -8.37 17.98 -0.19
C GLY A 173 -7.68 16.93 0.67
N VAL A 174 -8.32 15.78 0.83
CA VAL A 174 -7.75 14.63 1.51
C VAL A 174 -7.78 13.43 0.57
N ARG A 175 -6.64 12.77 0.43
CA ARG A 175 -6.52 11.48 -0.24
C ARG A 175 -5.98 10.47 0.73
N TYR A 176 -6.54 9.27 0.78
CA TYR A 176 -6.08 8.25 1.70
C TYR A 176 -6.15 6.85 1.13
N GLN A 177 -5.27 5.99 1.64
CA GLN A 177 -5.27 4.56 1.37
C GLN A 177 -4.80 3.83 2.62
N GLU A 178 -5.40 2.67 2.88
CA GLU A 178 -4.97 1.75 3.93
C GLU A 178 -4.32 0.52 3.27
N GLU A 179 -3.16 0.12 3.80
CA GLU A 179 -2.47 -1.11 3.41
C GLU A 179 -1.95 -1.83 4.66
N HIS A 180 -2.56 -2.98 5.01
CA HIS A 180 -2.13 -3.85 6.11
C HIS A 180 -2.11 -3.20 7.52
N GLY A 181 -3.08 -2.35 7.81
CA GLY A 181 -3.22 -1.60 9.07
C GLY A 181 -2.56 -0.23 9.05
N TYR A 182 -1.79 0.07 8.00
CA TYR A 182 -1.06 1.32 7.86
C TYR A 182 -1.80 2.31 6.96
N TRP A 183 -2.04 3.52 7.46
CA TRP A 183 -2.82 4.55 6.78
C TRP A 183 -1.94 5.60 6.15
N ARG A 184 -1.97 5.66 4.82
CA ARG A 184 -1.36 6.75 4.07
C ARG A 184 -2.39 7.83 3.82
N ILE A 185 -2.15 9.02 4.34
CA ILE A 185 -3.07 10.15 4.27
C ILE A 185 -2.31 11.34 3.67
N THR A 186 -2.88 11.93 2.63
CA THR A 186 -2.34 13.10 1.94
C THR A 186 -3.32 14.24 2.07
N VAL A 187 -2.88 15.37 2.62
CA VAL A 187 -3.67 16.57 2.83
C VAL A 187 -3.06 17.72 2.05
N TYR A 188 -3.91 18.50 1.39
CA TYR A 188 -3.47 19.63 0.58
C TYR A 188 -4.49 20.76 0.54
N PRO A 189 -4.04 22.02 0.44
CA PRO A 189 -4.95 23.15 0.28
C PRO A 189 -5.68 23.10 -1.06
N LEU A 190 -6.98 23.38 -1.03
CA LEU A 190 -7.81 23.61 -2.20
C LEU A 190 -8.12 25.12 -2.30
N PRO A 191 -7.70 25.81 -3.38
CA PRO A 191 -8.10 27.20 -3.59
C PRO A 191 -9.61 27.28 -3.82
N ASP A 192 -10.26 28.34 -3.31
CA ASP A 192 -11.68 28.56 -3.59
C ASP A 192 -11.92 28.77 -5.10
N LYS A 193 -13.09 28.36 -5.61
CA LYS A 193 -13.39 28.44 -7.06
C LYS A 193 -13.31 29.88 -7.59
N ALA A 194 -13.72 30.87 -6.80
CA ALA A 194 -13.57 32.29 -7.13
C ALA A 194 -12.11 32.78 -7.05
N ALA A 195 -11.28 32.15 -6.20
CA ALA A 195 -9.86 32.42 -6.12
C ALA A 195 -9.09 31.82 -7.30
N ARG A 196 -9.50 30.65 -7.84
CA ARG A 196 -8.87 30.05 -9.04
C ARG A 196 -8.86 31.01 -10.24
N GLU A 197 -9.92 31.79 -10.46
CA GLU A 197 -10.00 32.79 -11.54
C GLU A 197 -9.24 34.09 -11.21
N THR A 198 -9.10 34.43 -9.92
CA THR A 198 -8.41 35.66 -9.47
C THR A 198 -6.89 35.46 -9.36
N ILE A 199 -6.43 34.25 -9.00
CA ILE A 199 -5.02 33.86 -8.86
C ILE A 199 -4.28 33.94 -10.20
N GLU A 200 -4.95 33.68 -11.33
CA GLU A 200 -4.35 33.90 -12.66
C GLU A 200 -4.04 35.39 -12.94
N SER A 201 -4.64 36.32 -12.18
CA SER A 201 -4.45 37.78 -12.33
C SER A 201 -3.67 38.44 -11.18
N SER A 202 -3.43 37.73 -10.06
CA SER A 202 -2.83 38.28 -8.84
C SER A 202 -1.38 37.79 -8.67
N ALA A 203 -0.45 38.72 -8.49
CA ALA A 203 0.98 38.43 -8.33
C ALA A 203 1.37 37.93 -6.92
N VAL A 204 0.40 37.75 -6.01
CA VAL A 204 0.64 37.25 -4.66
C VAL A 204 0.10 35.81 -4.58
N PRO A 205 0.97 34.78 -4.51
CA PRO A 205 0.52 33.41 -4.33
C PRO A 205 -0.20 33.28 -2.97
N PRO A 206 -1.27 32.47 -2.88
CA PRO A 206 -1.98 32.25 -1.63
C PRO A 206 -1.01 31.75 -0.56
N GLY A 207 -1.05 32.41 0.60
CA GLY A 207 -0.15 32.12 1.71
C GLY A 207 -0.83 31.12 2.64
N PHE A 208 -0.35 29.89 2.65
CA PHE A 208 -0.67 28.94 3.72
C PHE A 208 0.62 28.51 4.42
N ALA A 209 0.49 28.21 5.69
CA ALA A 209 1.54 27.62 6.50
C ALA A 209 0.92 26.53 7.38
N TRP A 210 1.73 25.55 7.77
CA TRP A 210 1.33 24.52 8.70
C TRP A 210 2.00 24.80 10.05
N ASP A 211 1.21 24.85 11.12
CA ASP A 211 1.73 24.81 12.48
C ASP A 211 2.20 23.38 12.78
N ILE A 212 3.48 23.12 12.52
CA ILE A 212 4.09 21.82 12.75
C ILE A 212 4.04 21.44 14.24
N GLY A 213 4.16 22.41 15.15
CA GLY A 213 4.09 22.13 16.59
C GLY A 213 2.71 21.62 16.99
N ASN A 214 1.65 22.25 16.49
CA ASN A 214 0.28 21.78 16.71
C ASN A 214 0.04 20.43 16.03
N LEU A 215 0.53 20.22 14.80
CA LEU A 215 0.43 18.93 14.11
C LEU A 215 1.08 17.80 14.89
N GLN A 216 2.25 18.04 15.47
CA GLN A 216 2.92 17.02 16.28
C GLN A 216 2.07 16.61 17.49
N SER A 217 1.32 17.54 18.08
CA SER A 217 0.44 17.24 19.22
C SER A 217 -0.81 16.44 18.86
N VAL A 218 -1.13 16.29 17.57
CA VAL A 218 -2.26 15.48 17.11
C VAL A 218 -1.97 13.99 17.25
N PHE A 219 -0.70 13.58 17.10
CA PHE A 219 -0.28 12.19 17.15
C PHE A 219 -0.05 11.74 18.59
N ASP A 220 -0.42 10.50 18.89
CA ASP A 220 -0.13 9.86 20.18
C ASP A 220 1.37 9.56 20.32
N CYS A 221 2.01 9.20 19.20
CA CYS A 221 3.45 8.97 19.09
C CYS A 221 3.93 9.42 17.70
N ILE A 222 5.16 9.94 17.62
CA ILE A 222 5.80 10.29 16.34
C ILE A 222 7.07 9.48 16.20
N GLU A 223 7.14 8.73 15.13
CA GLU A 223 8.30 7.92 14.75
C GLU A 223 9.23 8.70 13.81
N GLY A 224 8.66 9.58 12.98
CA GLY A 224 9.42 10.38 12.04
C GLY A 224 8.72 11.68 11.62
N LEU A 225 9.52 12.70 11.34
CA LEU A 225 9.08 13.98 10.79
C LEU A 225 10.16 14.47 9.84
N GLY A 226 9.75 14.91 8.65
CA GLY A 226 10.69 15.41 7.68
C GLY A 226 10.08 16.23 6.56
N TRP A 227 10.96 16.76 5.73
CA TRP A 227 10.63 17.48 4.51
C TRP A 227 11.19 16.71 3.32
N TYR A 228 10.39 16.54 2.27
CA TYR A 228 10.86 16.06 0.98
C TYR A 228 11.05 17.21 0.00
N ALA A 229 12.31 17.49 -0.33
CA ALA A 229 12.66 18.44 -1.37
C ALA A 229 12.65 17.73 -2.73
N VAL A 230 12.03 18.35 -3.74
CA VAL A 230 11.97 17.77 -5.09
C VAL A 230 13.16 18.27 -5.92
N PRO A 231 13.98 17.38 -6.51
CA PRO A 231 14.96 17.75 -7.53
C PRO A 231 14.28 18.35 -8.77
N ALA A 232 14.91 19.34 -9.40
CA ALA A 232 14.35 20.12 -10.52
C ALA A 232 13.91 19.30 -11.76
N GLU A 233 14.29 18.03 -11.84
CA GLU A 233 13.99 17.12 -12.95
C GLU A 233 12.71 16.30 -12.75
N LEU A 234 12.09 16.34 -11.57
CA LEU A 234 10.86 15.60 -11.27
C LEU A 234 9.64 16.54 -11.27
N THR A 235 8.53 16.06 -11.82
CA THR A 235 7.24 16.78 -11.90
C THR A 235 6.44 16.71 -10.60
N GLU A 236 7.11 16.67 -9.45
CA GLU A 236 6.43 16.43 -8.17
C GLU A 236 6.47 17.67 -7.28
N SER A 237 5.45 17.77 -6.44
CA SER A 237 5.40 18.82 -5.42
C SER A 237 6.20 18.40 -4.18
N PRO A 238 6.97 19.30 -3.56
CA PRO A 238 7.58 19.04 -2.26
C PRO A 238 6.50 18.81 -1.22
N TYR A 239 6.82 18.10 -0.13
CA TYR A 239 5.87 17.90 0.97
C TYR A 239 6.57 17.77 2.31
N VAL A 240 5.85 18.14 3.36
CA VAL A 240 6.19 17.75 4.73
C VAL A 240 5.54 16.39 4.99
N TRP A 241 6.22 15.51 5.72
CA TRP A 241 5.64 14.24 6.13
C TRP A 241 5.81 14.00 7.63
N ILE A 242 4.83 13.34 8.23
CA ILE A 242 4.83 12.90 9.62
C ILE A 242 4.45 11.42 9.61
N ASP A 243 5.22 10.62 10.33
CA ASP A 243 4.98 9.21 10.56
C ASP A 243 4.79 8.97 12.05
N GLY A 244 3.71 8.30 12.43
CA GLY A 244 3.33 8.15 13.82
C GLY A 244 2.00 7.44 14.04
N GLU A 245 1.55 7.42 15.28
CA GLU A 245 0.31 6.76 15.69
C GLU A 245 -0.77 7.78 16.03
N PHE A 246 -2.01 7.49 15.64
CA PHE A 246 -3.20 8.24 16.03
C PHE A 246 -4.36 7.30 16.39
N GLN A 247 -4.80 7.32 17.64
CA GLN A 247 -5.89 6.50 18.18
C GLN A 247 -5.73 5.00 17.90
N GLY A 248 -4.50 4.48 17.96
CA GLY A 248 -4.22 3.07 17.64
C GLY A 248 -4.00 2.78 16.16
N HIS A 249 -4.02 3.79 15.30
CA HIS A 249 -3.75 3.66 13.87
C HIS A 249 -2.35 4.16 13.54
N GLU A 250 -1.57 3.34 12.82
CA GLU A 250 -0.30 3.78 12.24
C GLU A 250 -0.60 4.65 11.01
N VAL A 251 -0.06 5.87 10.99
CA VAL A 251 -0.39 6.90 10.01
C VAL A 251 0.86 7.55 9.41
N PHE A 252 0.93 7.52 8.08
CA PHE A 252 1.80 8.37 7.29
C PHE A 252 1.03 9.56 6.74
N LEU A 253 1.26 10.74 7.31
CA LEU A 253 0.67 12.00 6.85
C LEU A 253 1.62 12.70 5.86
N ARG A 254 1.12 13.04 4.67
CA ARG A 254 1.77 13.93 3.69
C ARG A 254 1.02 15.26 3.63
N LEU A 255 1.76 16.36 3.75
CA LEU A 255 1.25 17.72 3.60
C LEU A 255 1.84 18.34 2.34
N LEU A 256 1.04 18.43 1.30
CA LEU A 256 1.44 19.02 0.01
C LEU A 256 1.09 20.51 -0.03
N PRO A 257 1.81 21.28 -0.86
CA PRO A 257 1.55 22.70 -1.04
C PRO A 257 0.36 23.00 -1.95
N GLY A 258 -0.22 21.98 -2.59
CA GLY A 258 -1.33 22.12 -3.51
C GLY A 258 -1.85 20.76 -3.94
N GLU A 259 -2.88 20.79 -4.78
CA GLU A 259 -3.49 19.59 -5.33
C GLU A 259 -2.44 18.72 -6.06
N PRO A 260 -2.30 17.44 -5.69
CA PRO A 260 -1.29 16.57 -6.31
C PRO A 260 -1.62 16.33 -7.79
N ASP A 261 -0.61 16.52 -8.64
CA ASP A 261 -0.68 16.35 -10.10
C ASP A 261 -1.02 14.90 -10.53
N GLN A 262 -0.79 13.93 -9.65
CA GLN A 262 -1.04 12.51 -9.89
C GLN A 262 -1.85 11.91 -8.74
N VAL A 263 -2.76 10.99 -9.07
CA VAL A 263 -3.55 10.20 -8.11
C VAL A 263 -2.89 8.83 -7.99
N GLU A 264 -2.52 8.43 -6.77
CA GLU A 264 -1.97 7.09 -6.53
C GLU A 264 -3.14 6.08 -6.47
N ARG A 265 -2.89 4.82 -6.81
CA ARG A 265 -3.98 3.84 -6.97
C ARG A 265 -4.52 3.38 -5.63
N GLY A 266 -5.84 3.18 -5.58
CA GLY A 266 -6.51 2.79 -4.34
C GLY A 266 -6.76 3.97 -3.41
N GLU A 267 -6.29 5.18 -3.76
CA GLU A 267 -6.58 6.38 -3.00
C GLU A 267 -8.08 6.73 -3.09
N LYS A 268 -8.71 6.81 -1.93
CA LYS A 268 -10.04 7.42 -1.76
C LYS A 268 -9.86 8.92 -1.56
N CYS A 269 -10.78 9.71 -2.12
CA CYS A 269 -10.75 11.17 -2.03
C CYS A 269 -11.91 11.67 -1.18
N GLU A 270 -11.61 12.53 -0.22
CA GLU A 270 -12.61 13.29 0.55
C GLU A 270 -12.28 14.79 0.44
N VAL A 271 -13.34 15.61 0.38
CA VAL A 271 -13.22 17.06 0.45
C VAL A 271 -13.62 17.47 1.87
N GLY A 272 -12.67 18.06 2.60
CA GLY A 272 -12.86 18.60 3.95
C GLY A 272 -13.38 20.03 3.94
#